data_AF-A0A519N5R4-F1
#
_entry.id   AF-A0A519N5R4-F1
#
_cell.length_a   1.000
_cell.length_b   1.000
_cell.length_c   1.000
_cell.angle_alpha   90.00
_cell.angle_beta   90.00
_cell.angle_gamma   90.00
#
_symmetry.space_group_name_H-M   'P 1'
#
loop_
_entity.id
_entity.type
_entity.pdbx_description
1 polymer ?
#
loop_
_entity_poly.entity_id
_entity_poly.type
_entity_poly.pdbx_seq_one_letter_code
_entity_poly.pdbx_strand_id
1 'polypeptide(L)'
;MINGRFYFRLTDSGNLVGEFSNQSSPTQSAESANRIGTTGIGFVGEYNSVWMEDDGPSNMVLVITEIPGRLFSLTWNGTNGVVFRGEGFLVDGLLIGNYWDIDLENLIPEANRRRGGALTRLNP
;
A
#
# COMPACT_ATOMS: atom_id res chain seq x y z
N MET A 1 -13.75 2.32 -1.06
CA MET A 1 -12.96 1.78 -2.16
C MET A 1 -12.16 2.88 -2.81
N ILE A 2 -10.86 2.86 -2.60
CA ILE A 2 -9.81 3.69 -3.19
C ILE A 2 -9.20 2.92 -4.36
N ASN A 3 -8.98 3.61 -5.47
CA ASN A 3 -8.31 3.10 -6.65
C ASN A 3 -7.50 4.25 -7.24
N GLY A 4 -6.22 4.00 -7.45
CA GLY A 4 -5.29 5.02 -7.89
C GLY A 4 -4.19 4.48 -8.78
N ARG A 5 -3.31 5.39 -9.13
CA ARG A 5 -2.14 5.17 -9.96
C ARG A 5 -0.92 5.65 -9.23
N PHE A 6 0.20 5.01 -9.48
CA PHE A 6 1.47 5.39 -8.90
C PHE A 6 2.58 5.29 -9.94
N TYR A 7 3.67 5.99 -9.67
CA TYR A 7 4.97 5.65 -10.21
C TYR A 7 6.04 5.74 -9.13
N PHE A 8 7.09 4.93 -9.25
CA PHE A 8 8.31 5.03 -8.46
C PHE A 8 9.53 5.07 -9.36
N ARG A 9 10.50 5.88 -8.96
CA ARG A 9 11.87 5.84 -9.44
C ARG A 9 12.77 5.31 -8.34
N LEU A 10 13.61 4.34 -8.67
CA LEU A 10 14.69 3.86 -7.81
C LEU A 10 15.85 4.85 -7.87
N THR A 11 16.34 5.29 -6.70
CA THR A 11 17.52 6.15 -6.58
C THR A 11 18.80 5.32 -6.53
N ASP A 12 19.94 5.96 -6.75
CA ASP A 12 21.26 5.31 -6.64
C ASP A 12 21.56 4.83 -5.20
N SER A 13 20.91 5.42 -4.20
CA SER A 13 20.97 4.98 -2.80
C SER A 13 20.07 3.78 -2.48
N GLY A 14 19.32 3.28 -3.47
CA GLY A 14 18.40 2.14 -3.32
C GLY A 14 17.03 2.49 -2.72
N ASN A 15 16.72 3.77 -2.54
CA ASN A 15 15.43 4.27 -2.07
C ASN A 15 14.47 4.51 -3.24
N LEU A 16 13.20 4.73 -2.94
CA LEU A 16 12.19 5.09 -3.92
C LEU A 16 11.73 6.52 -3.71
N VAL A 17 11.53 7.23 -4.82
CA VAL A 17 10.79 8.49 -4.87
C VAL A 17 9.73 8.35 -5.95
N GLY A 18 8.52 8.79 -5.65
CA GLY A 18 7.38 8.58 -6.51
C GLY A 18 6.27 9.58 -6.27
N GLU A 19 5.23 9.44 -7.07
CA GLU A 19 3.97 10.12 -6.85
C GLU A 19 2.82 9.14 -7.06
N PHE A 20 1.71 9.43 -6.42
CA PHE A 20 0.46 8.74 -6.64
C PHE A 20 -0.71 9.70 -6.74
N SER A 21 -1.80 9.20 -7.30
CA SER A 21 -3.09 9.88 -7.36
C SER A 21 -4.20 8.85 -7.24
N ASN A 22 -5.35 9.25 -6.69
CA ASN A 22 -6.52 8.40 -6.58
C ASN A 22 -7.79 9.22 -6.79
N GLN A 23 -8.95 8.57 -6.74
CA GLN A 23 -10.24 9.23 -6.92
C GLN A 23 -10.74 10.00 -5.68
N SER A 24 -10.13 9.84 -4.51
CA SER A 24 -10.54 10.54 -3.29
C SER A 24 -9.83 11.89 -3.09
N SER A 25 -8.69 12.10 -3.76
CA SER A 25 -7.95 13.37 -3.74
C SER A 25 -7.86 13.99 -5.13
N PRO A 26 -8.12 15.30 -5.29
CA PRO A 26 -7.94 15.99 -6.56
C PRO A 26 -6.46 16.27 -6.90
N THR A 27 -5.54 16.04 -5.97
CA THR A 27 -4.11 16.34 -6.11
C THR A 27 -3.27 15.07 -6.25
N GLN A 28 -2.09 15.24 -6.85
CA GLN A 28 -1.03 14.25 -6.80
C GLN A 28 -0.28 14.39 -5.47
N SER A 29 0.06 13.27 -4.85
CA SER A 29 0.82 13.21 -3.60
C SER A 29 2.19 12.61 -3.87
N ALA A 30 3.23 13.26 -3.35
CA ALA A 30 4.59 12.73 -3.40
C ALA A 30 4.80 11.67 -2.32
N GLU A 31 5.48 10.59 -2.68
CA GLU A 31 5.86 9.49 -1.79
C GLU A 31 7.37 9.31 -1.80
N SER A 32 7.94 9.13 -0.61
CA SER A 32 9.35 8.79 -0.41
C SER A 32 9.42 7.49 0.38
N ALA A 33 10.11 6.47 -0.15
CA ALA A 33 10.24 5.18 0.50
C ALA A 33 11.71 4.82 0.74
N ASN A 34 12.11 4.76 2.00
CA ASN A 34 13.47 4.39 2.40
C ASN A 34 13.59 2.88 2.50
N ARG A 35 14.57 2.27 1.83
CA ARG A 35 14.75 0.82 1.89
C ARG A 35 15.04 0.35 3.32
N ILE A 36 14.40 -0.74 3.71
CA ILE A 36 14.62 -1.44 4.97
C ILE A 36 15.61 -2.58 4.72
N GLY A 37 16.75 -2.53 5.41
CA GLY A 37 17.80 -3.54 5.27
C GLY A 37 18.56 -3.47 3.95
N THR A 38 19.33 -4.52 3.68
CA THR A 38 20.21 -4.63 2.50
C THR A 38 19.74 -5.70 1.51
N THR A 39 18.55 -6.26 1.74
CA THR A 39 17.99 -7.34 0.93
C THR A 39 17.18 -6.77 -0.25
N GLY A 40 17.17 -7.53 -1.35
CA GLY A 40 16.49 -7.16 -2.59
C GLY A 40 17.42 -6.55 -3.65
N ILE A 41 16.98 -6.60 -4.91
CA ILE A 41 17.69 -6.08 -6.09
C ILE A 41 16.71 -5.22 -6.88
N GLY A 42 17.16 -4.04 -7.34
CA GLY A 42 16.29 -3.13 -8.08
C GLY A 42 15.13 -2.66 -7.21
N PHE A 43 13.90 -2.75 -7.72
CA PHE A 43 12.70 -2.35 -6.98
C PHE A 43 12.24 -3.37 -5.92
N VAL A 44 12.69 -4.62 -6.00
CA VAL A 44 12.28 -5.66 -5.04
C VAL A 44 12.87 -5.37 -3.66
N GLY A 45 12.04 -5.42 -2.63
CA GLY A 45 12.45 -5.17 -1.25
C GLY A 45 11.32 -4.63 -0.37
N GLU A 46 11.69 -4.31 0.86
CA GLU A 46 10.82 -3.64 1.84
C GLU A 46 11.27 -2.20 2.05
N TYR A 47 10.33 -1.28 2.25
CA TYR A 47 10.59 0.15 2.37
C TYR A 47 9.71 0.78 3.44
N ASN A 48 10.28 1.71 4.22
CA ASN A 48 9.52 2.65 5.03
C ASN A 48 9.02 3.77 4.10
N SER A 49 7.76 3.69 3.71
CA SER A 49 7.09 4.64 2.83
C SER A 49 6.41 5.75 3.61
N VAL A 50 6.58 6.99 3.14
CA VAL A 50 5.98 8.20 3.72
C VAL A 50 5.41 9.09 2.62
N TRP A 51 4.20 9.58 2.83
CA TRP A 51 3.59 10.65 2.03
C TRP A 51 2.82 11.62 2.92
N MET A 52 2.50 12.79 2.40
CA MET A 52 1.75 13.80 3.14
C MET A 52 0.26 13.70 2.80
N GLU A 53 -0.57 13.68 3.82
CA GLU A 53 -2.01 13.89 3.77
C GLU A 53 -2.39 15.19 4.49
N ASP A 54 -3.65 15.61 4.39
CA ASP A 54 -4.13 16.86 4.98
C ASP A 54 -4.01 16.88 6.51
N ASP A 55 -4.06 15.72 7.16
CA ASP A 55 -3.95 15.54 8.61
C ASP A 55 -2.52 15.25 9.10
N GLY A 56 -1.56 15.08 8.19
CA GLY A 56 -0.15 14.88 8.50
C GLY A 56 0.54 13.83 7.64
N PRO A 57 1.77 13.42 8.01
CA PRO A 57 2.49 12.38 7.29
C PRO A 57 1.88 11.00 7.56
N SER A 58 1.46 10.32 6.50
CA SER A 58 1.12 8.91 6.51
C SER A 58 2.39 8.07 6.39
N ASN A 59 2.51 7.03 7.21
CA ASN A 59 3.66 6.13 7.24
C ASN A 59 3.19 4.67 7.07
N MET A 60 3.77 3.95 6.12
CA MET A 60 3.48 2.52 5.88
C MET A 60 4.73 1.73 5.51
N VAL A 61 4.65 0.41 5.66
CA VAL A 61 5.66 -0.50 5.11
C VAL A 61 5.22 -0.92 3.71
N LEU A 62 5.99 -0.50 2.71
CA LEU A 62 5.82 -0.91 1.32
C LEU A 62 6.66 -2.15 1.05
N VAL A 63 6.03 -3.22 0.60
CA VAL A 63 6.67 -4.46 0.15
C VAL A 63 6.49 -4.59 -1.36
N ILE A 64 7.59 -4.73 -2.09
CA ILE A 64 7.58 -4.93 -3.54
C ILE A 64 8.19 -6.29 -3.86
N THR A 65 7.44 -7.12 -4.58
CA THR A 65 7.89 -8.42 -5.09
C THR A 65 7.76 -8.48 -6.60
N GLU A 66 8.69 -9.19 -7.26
CA GLU A 66 8.54 -9.51 -8.68
C GLU A 66 7.65 -10.73 -8.84
N ILE A 67 6.72 -10.66 -9.79
CA ILE A 67 5.86 -11.76 -10.20
C ILE A 67 6.16 -12.12 -11.67
N PRO A 68 5.82 -13.35 -12.14
CA PRO A 68 6.15 -13.78 -13.50
C PRO A 68 5.70 -12.79 -14.58
N GLY A 69 6.56 -12.56 -15.57
CA GLY A 69 6.27 -11.67 -16.70
C GLY A 69 6.77 -10.23 -16.56
N ARG A 70 7.78 -9.97 -15.70
CA ARG A 70 8.33 -8.62 -15.41
C ARG A 70 7.30 -7.66 -14.80
N LEU A 71 6.34 -8.23 -14.09
CA LEU A 71 5.35 -7.50 -13.32
C LEU A 71 5.81 -7.44 -11.86
N PHE A 72 5.31 -6.45 -11.14
CA PHE A 72 5.59 -6.24 -9.72
C PHE A 72 4.28 -6.21 -8.96
N SER A 73 4.27 -6.88 -7.81
CA SER A 73 3.22 -6.76 -6.81
C SER A 73 3.70 -5.85 -5.69
N LEU A 74 2.84 -4.92 -5.29
CA LEU A 74 3.10 -3.94 -4.26
C LEU A 74 2.06 -4.10 -3.15
N THR A 75 2.49 -4.03 -1.90
CA THR A 75 1.59 -3.99 -0.75
C THR A 75 2.07 -2.92 0.22
N TRP A 76 1.19 -1.98 0.56
CA TRP A 76 1.42 -1.00 1.61
C TRP A 76 0.68 -1.46 2.86
N ASN A 77 1.42 -1.71 3.93
CA ASN A 77 0.90 -2.17 5.20
C ASN A 77 0.95 -1.03 6.22
N GLY A 78 -0.22 -0.53 6.61
CA GLY A 78 -0.38 0.42 7.70
C GLY A 78 -0.41 -0.26 9.07
N THR A 79 0.03 0.44 10.10
CA THR A 79 -0.05 -0.02 11.50
C THR A 79 -1.48 -0.24 12.00
N ASN A 80 -2.43 0.51 11.45
CA ASN A 80 -3.85 0.46 11.82
C ASN A 80 -4.67 -0.52 10.95
N GLY A 81 -4.00 -1.41 10.19
CA GLY A 81 -4.66 -2.38 9.34
C GLY A 81 -5.12 -1.86 7.98
N VAL A 82 -4.87 -0.58 7.63
CA VAL A 82 -5.07 -0.12 6.25
C VAL A 82 -4.07 -0.84 5.36
N VAL A 83 -4.58 -1.57 4.37
CA VAL A 83 -3.76 -2.28 3.39
C VAL A 83 -4.15 -1.82 1.99
N PHE A 84 -3.18 -1.28 1.27
CA PHE A 84 -3.29 -1.07 -0.18
C PHE A 84 -2.54 -2.17 -0.91
N ARG A 85 -3.05 -2.58 -2.07
CA ARG A 85 -2.36 -3.47 -3.01
C ARG A 85 -2.21 -2.78 -4.34
N GLY A 86 -1.13 -3.10 -5.05
CA GLY A 86 -0.94 -2.61 -6.40
C GLY A 86 -0.20 -3.59 -7.29
N GLU A 87 -0.34 -3.35 -8.58
CA GLU A 87 0.38 -4.07 -9.63
C GLU A 87 0.99 -3.05 -10.59
N GLY A 88 2.23 -3.31 -10.99
CA GLY A 88 2.97 -2.43 -11.87
C GLY A 88 3.97 -3.14 -12.77
N PHE A 89 4.55 -2.38 -13.68
CA PHE A 89 5.58 -2.85 -14.60
C PHE A 89 6.62 -1.75 -14.83
N LEU A 90 7.78 -2.13 -15.38
CA LEU A 90 8.87 -1.19 -15.64
C LEU A 90 8.76 -0.56 -17.02
N VAL A 91 8.87 0.77 -17.08
CA VAL A 91 9.02 1.57 -18.31
C VAL A 91 10.03 2.67 -18.03
N ASP A 92 11.08 2.78 -18.84
CA ASP A 92 12.09 3.84 -18.75
C ASP A 92 12.69 4.05 -17.34
N GLY A 93 12.90 2.96 -16.60
CA GLY A 93 13.45 2.99 -15.23
C GLY A 93 12.45 3.42 -14.16
N LEU A 94 11.17 3.59 -14.52
CA LEU A 94 10.07 3.84 -13.60
C LEU A 94 9.26 2.56 -13.39
N LEU A 95 8.91 2.27 -12.14
CA LEU A 95 7.90 1.28 -11.80
C LEU A 95 6.55 1.98 -11.76
N ILE A 96 5.69 1.73 -12.74
CA ILE A 96 4.39 2.39 -12.89
C ILE A 96 3.25 1.38 -12.75
N GLY A 97 2.13 1.79 -12.17
CA GLY A 97 1.05 0.84 -11.93
C GLY A 97 -0.23 1.45 -11.37
N ASN A 98 -1.15 0.56 -11.00
CA ASN A 98 -2.38 0.90 -10.30
C ASN A 98 -2.37 0.29 -8.89
N TYR A 99 -3.10 0.91 -7.97
CA TYR A 99 -3.29 0.40 -6.62
C TYR A 99 -4.75 0.55 -6.17
N TRP A 100 -5.15 -0.22 -5.16
CA TRP A 100 -6.49 -0.19 -4.58
C TRP A 100 -6.47 -0.54 -3.09
N ASP A 101 -7.45 -0.04 -2.34
CA ASP A 101 -7.66 -0.47 -0.95
C ASP A 101 -8.24 -1.89 -0.93
N ILE A 102 -7.86 -2.65 0.09
CA ILE A 102 -8.58 -3.86 0.44
C ILE A 102 -9.65 -3.46 1.45
N ASP A 103 -10.91 -3.65 1.09
CA ASP A 103 -11.98 -3.56 2.06
C ASP A 103 -11.89 -4.75 3.04
N LEU A 104 -11.24 -4.52 4.19
CA LEU A 104 -11.09 -5.53 5.23
C LEU A 104 -12.44 -6.01 5.76
N GLU A 105 -13.50 -5.20 5.72
CA GLU A 105 -14.83 -5.63 6.12
C GLU A 105 -15.34 -6.77 5.23
N ASN A 106 -14.99 -6.76 3.93
CA ASN A 106 -15.39 -7.80 2.97
C ASN A 106 -14.53 -9.07 3.03
N LEU A 107 -13.44 -9.07 3.81
CA LEU A 107 -12.60 -10.26 4.06
C LEU A 107 -13.00 -11.03 5.31
N ILE A 108 -13.90 -10.50 6.14
CA ILE A 108 -14.49 -11.26 7.25
C ILE A 108 -15.59 -12.17 6.66
N PRO A 109 -15.45 -13.51 6.68
CA PRO A 109 -16.54 -14.39 6.27
C PRO A 109 -17.78 -14.08 7.09
N GLU A 110 -18.97 -14.05 6.49
CA GLU A 110 -20.25 -13.73 7.17
C GLU A 110 -20.45 -14.50 8.49
N ALA A 111 -19.86 -15.69 8.60
CA ALA A 111 -19.86 -16.52 9.81
C ALA A 111 -19.29 -15.83 11.06
N ASN A 112 -18.34 -14.90 10.90
CA ASN A 112 -17.71 -14.18 12.01
C ASN A 112 -18.45 -12.89 12.39
N ARG A 113 -19.25 -12.30 11.49
CA ARG A 113 -20.06 -11.10 11.78
C ARG A 113 -21.19 -11.38 12.79
N ARG A 114 -21.69 -12.61 12.88
CA ARG A 114 -22.82 -12.98 13.77
C ARG A 114 -22.43 -13.32 15.20
N ARG A 115 -21.13 -13.47 15.54
CA ARG A 115 -20.69 -13.89 16.89
C ARG A 115 -20.46 -12.74 17.88
N GLY A 116 -20.42 -11.48 17.43
CA GLY A 116 -20.21 -10.32 18.30
C GLY A 116 -21.48 -9.68 18.88
N GLY A 117 -22.68 -10.14 18.49
CA GLY A 117 -23.95 -9.42 18.75
C GLY A 117 -24.76 -9.85 19.98
N ALA A 118 -24.29 -10.78 20.81
CA ALA A 118 -25.12 -11.36 21.87
C ALA A 118 -24.41 -11.41 23.24
N LEU A 119 -24.02 -10.26 23.79
CA LEU A 119 -23.78 -10.11 25.22
C LEU A 119 -24.34 -8.77 25.71
N THR A 120 -25.66 -8.63 25.69
CA THR A 120 -26.32 -7.71 26.63
C THR A 120 -27.68 -8.26 27.03
N ARG A 121 -27.90 -8.20 28.35
CA ARG A 121 -29.13 -8.46 29.11
C ARG A 121 -29.35 -9.92 29.49
N LEU A 122 -29.09 -10.21 30.76
CA LEU A 122 -30.10 -10.68 31.71
C LEU A 122 -29.55 -10.50 33.14
N ASN A 123 -29.99 -9.43 33.81
CA ASN A 123 -30.11 -9.36 35.27
C ASN A 123 -31.60 -9.21 35.56
N PRO A 124 -32.19 -10.03 36.43
CA PRO A 124 -33.11 -9.55 37.45
C PRO A 124 -32.36 -9.20 38.74
#